data_AF-A0A6G1FFB5-F1
#
_entry.id   AF-A0A6G1FFB5-F1
#
_cell.length_a   1.000
_cell.length_b   1.000
_cell.length_c   1.000
_cell.angle_alpha   90.00
_cell.angle_beta   90.00
_cell.angle_gamma   90.00
#
_symmetry.space_group_name_H-M   'P 1'
#
loop_
_entity.id
_entity.type
_entity.pdbx_description
1 polymer ?
#
loop_
_entity_poly.entity_id
_entity_poly.type
_entity_poly.pdbx_seq_one_letter_code
_entity_poly.pdbx_strand_id
1 'polypeptide(L)'
;MAETRPIPESLPPLPPAFLEFLRENGLDPMMYSMADTIPRYIRLKPGMEPQIPEIESELKCHVDKVSWLPDFYAIPPEVQIAGSKAYQQGKIYGIDAASGAAILALDVQPGDHVLDLCAAPGAKLCMLADMLGSTGSLTGVDVAKHRLAACRTMLLKYSLGDRCRLFVADGTSFSILPVNCSLGSGEGNIFSILNRVSSLPVILPVEHMKGCNFFSVDASGCLSITGSTGFKDNGSTFSEWTSKRSWKDRQKSKKAKTAGSPHLTSTSEPELIYYGKHSGLVGLRKCDVLRPSADDEALTSGYDKVLVDAECTHDGSIKHIQKFEFWGWKTLDRRVLDAERTDNLLHLQLCLLTNGFKLLKTGGSLVYSTCSLTVAQNENVVQQFLCEHSSAELQKIDSAGNWPCRSGSIFKTLRFDPATSQTSGLFVAKFTKLQTLIISNRNVVL
;
A
#
# COMPACT_ATOMS: atom_id res chain seq x y z
N MET A 1 -48.76 -14.64 -5.31
CA MET A 1 -48.48 -14.85 -3.88
C MET A 1 -46.98 -15.05 -3.77
N ALA A 2 -46.26 -14.02 -3.33
CA ALA A 2 -44.82 -14.08 -3.15
C ALA A 2 -44.55 -14.65 -1.76
N GLU A 3 -43.81 -15.77 -1.70
CA GLU A 3 -43.37 -16.36 -0.44
C GLU A 3 -42.40 -15.39 0.25
N THR A 4 -42.89 -14.73 1.29
CA THR A 4 -42.08 -13.98 2.24
C THR A 4 -41.20 -14.94 3.01
N ARG A 5 -39.89 -14.91 2.76
CA ARG A 5 -38.91 -15.60 3.61
C ARG A 5 -39.03 -15.07 5.05
N PRO A 6 -38.98 -15.93 6.08
CA PRO A 6 -39.06 -15.49 7.47
C PRO A 6 -37.84 -14.63 7.83
N ILE A 7 -38.10 -13.50 8.46
CA ILE A 7 -37.10 -12.60 9.04
C ILE A 7 -36.50 -13.34 10.27
N PRO A 8 -35.17 -13.43 10.44
CA PRO A 8 -34.58 -14.02 11.64
C PRO A 8 -34.99 -13.23 12.89
N GLU A 9 -35.64 -13.88 13.86
CA GLU A 9 -36.30 -13.27 15.03
C GLU A 9 -35.36 -12.78 16.15
N SER A 10 -34.05 -12.73 15.96
CA SER A 10 -33.15 -12.17 16.97
C SER A 10 -31.99 -11.40 16.35
N LEU A 11 -31.81 -10.14 16.77
CA LEU A 11 -30.61 -9.37 16.49
C LEU A 11 -29.36 -10.17 16.94
N PRO A 12 -28.24 -10.14 16.19
CA PRO A 12 -26.99 -10.71 16.67
C PRO A 12 -26.64 -10.07 18.04
N PRO A 13 -25.96 -10.79 18.95
CA PRO A 13 -25.61 -10.30 20.29
C PRO A 13 -24.50 -9.23 20.22
N LEU A 14 -24.80 -8.12 19.57
CA LEU A 14 -23.94 -6.96 19.43
C LEU A 14 -24.12 -6.05 20.67
N PRO A 15 -23.05 -5.43 21.19
CA PRO A 15 -23.15 -4.50 22.30
C PRO A 15 -24.06 -3.31 21.96
N PRO A 16 -24.80 -2.76 22.94
CA PRO A 16 -25.65 -1.58 22.73
C PRO A 16 -24.90 -0.39 22.12
N ALA A 17 -23.66 -0.15 22.57
CA ALA A 17 -22.84 0.95 22.07
C ALA A 17 -22.42 0.76 20.59
N PHE A 18 -22.23 -0.50 20.15
CA PHE A 18 -21.99 -0.79 18.74
C PHE A 18 -23.26 -0.64 17.91
N LEU A 19 -24.42 -1.07 18.41
CA LEU A 19 -25.72 -0.85 17.72
C LEU A 19 -26.03 0.65 17.54
N GLU A 20 -25.70 1.47 18.53
CA GLU A 20 -25.79 2.92 18.45
C GLU A 20 -24.88 3.48 17.36
N PHE A 21 -23.60 3.08 17.34
CA PHE A 21 -22.67 3.44 16.27
C PHE A 21 -23.18 3.03 14.88
N LEU A 22 -23.72 1.82 14.73
CA LEU A 22 -24.28 1.36 13.46
C LEU A 22 -25.44 2.25 13.02
N ARG A 23 -26.36 2.58 13.94
CA ARG A 23 -27.49 3.47 13.68
C ARG A 23 -27.05 4.87 13.28
N GLU A 24 -26.08 5.45 13.98
CA GLU A 24 -25.51 6.78 13.67
C GLU A 24 -24.83 6.81 12.30
N ASN A 25 -24.26 5.68 11.87
CA ASN A 25 -23.58 5.54 10.58
C ASN A 25 -24.50 4.99 9.47
N GLY A 26 -25.79 4.77 9.74
CA GLY A 26 -26.74 4.23 8.77
C GLY A 26 -26.42 2.80 8.31
N LEU A 27 -25.77 2.01 9.16
CA LEU A 27 -25.39 0.62 8.91
C LEU A 27 -26.43 -0.35 9.47
N ASP A 28 -26.83 -1.34 8.68
CA ASP A 28 -27.80 -2.36 9.10
C ASP A 28 -27.11 -3.41 9.99
N PRO A 29 -27.53 -3.58 11.27
CA PRO A 29 -26.97 -4.60 12.16
C PRO A 29 -27.06 -6.03 11.62
N MET A 30 -28.03 -6.34 10.74
CA MET A 30 -28.17 -7.66 10.14
C MET A 30 -26.97 -8.05 9.28
N MET A 31 -26.18 -7.09 8.80
CA MET A 31 -24.99 -7.43 8.02
C MET A 31 -23.95 -8.23 8.83
N TYR A 32 -24.00 -8.14 10.16
CA TYR A 32 -23.09 -8.85 11.06
C TYR A 32 -23.61 -10.23 11.50
N SER A 33 -24.90 -10.52 11.29
CA SER A 33 -25.44 -11.87 11.51
C SER A 33 -25.16 -12.82 10.34
N MET A 34 -24.72 -12.28 9.19
CA MET A 34 -24.36 -13.07 8.00
C MET A 34 -23.01 -13.77 8.10
N ALA A 35 -22.32 -13.70 9.24
CA ALA A 35 -20.94 -14.16 9.38
C ALA A 35 -20.74 -15.65 9.05
N ASP A 36 -21.70 -16.48 9.42
CA ASP A 36 -21.68 -17.93 9.16
C ASP A 36 -22.11 -18.28 7.72
N THR A 37 -22.57 -17.29 6.94
CA THR A 37 -23.02 -17.47 5.55
C THR A 37 -22.00 -16.96 4.53
N ILE A 38 -21.07 -16.10 4.94
CA ILE A 38 -20.07 -15.53 4.04
C ILE A 38 -18.98 -16.57 3.81
N PRO A 39 -18.72 -16.96 2.55
CA PRO A 39 -17.67 -17.91 2.25
C PRO A 39 -16.30 -17.34 2.63
N ARG A 40 -15.39 -18.24 2.98
CA ARG A 40 -13.97 -17.90 3.07
C ARG A 40 -13.37 -17.98 1.67
N TYR A 41 -12.51 -17.03 1.37
CA TYR A 41 -11.84 -16.99 0.07
C TYR A 41 -10.39 -17.44 0.18
N ILE A 42 -9.95 -18.18 -0.83
CA ILE A 42 -8.56 -18.51 -1.09
C ILE A 42 -8.17 -17.98 -2.46
N ARG A 43 -6.91 -17.59 -2.58
CA ARG A 43 -6.28 -17.34 -3.87
C ARG A 43 -5.30 -18.46 -4.18
N LEU A 44 -5.39 -19.00 -5.39
CA LEU A 44 -4.43 -19.94 -5.95
C LEU A 44 -3.26 -19.18 -6.56
N LYS A 45 -2.06 -19.75 -6.48
CA LYS A 45 -0.93 -19.24 -7.26
C LYS A 45 -1.23 -19.42 -8.77
N PRO A 46 -0.91 -18.45 -9.63
CA PRO A 46 -1.17 -18.57 -11.07
C PRO A 46 -0.61 -19.88 -11.64
N GLY A 47 -1.41 -20.54 -12.48
CA GLY A 47 -1.07 -21.82 -13.11
C GLY A 47 -1.31 -23.07 -12.23
N MET A 48 -1.79 -22.93 -11.00
CA MET A 48 -2.11 -24.07 -10.12
C MET A 48 -3.55 -24.60 -10.26
N GLU A 49 -4.36 -24.06 -11.19
CA GLU A 49 -5.74 -24.54 -11.44
C GLU A 49 -5.84 -26.07 -11.67
N PRO A 50 -4.90 -26.74 -12.37
CA PRO A 50 -4.95 -28.20 -12.52
C PRO A 50 -4.85 -28.99 -11.21
N GLN A 51 -4.44 -28.36 -10.10
CA GLN A 51 -4.32 -29.01 -8.79
C GLN A 51 -5.59 -28.89 -7.94
N ILE A 52 -6.66 -28.27 -8.45
CA ILE A 52 -7.94 -28.14 -7.74
C ILE A 52 -8.44 -29.49 -7.18
N PRO A 53 -8.46 -30.62 -7.92
CA PRO A 53 -8.93 -31.88 -7.37
C PRO A 53 -8.12 -32.38 -6.16
N GLU A 54 -6.80 -32.15 -6.16
CA GLU A 54 -5.94 -32.46 -5.00
C GLU A 54 -6.27 -31.55 -3.82
N ILE A 55 -6.44 -30.25 -4.09
CA ILE A 55 -6.80 -29.25 -3.08
C ILE A 55 -8.16 -29.57 -2.44
N GLU A 56 -9.18 -29.92 -3.22
CA GLU A 56 -10.49 -30.34 -2.73
C GLU A 56 -10.40 -31.57 -1.83
N SER A 57 -9.61 -32.57 -2.25
CA SER A 57 -9.36 -33.76 -1.43
C SER A 57 -8.67 -33.43 -0.10
N GLU A 58 -7.74 -32.47 -0.08
CA GLU A 58 -7.05 -32.04 1.14
C GLU A 58 -7.94 -31.24 2.07
N LEU A 59 -8.77 -30.34 1.52
CA LEU A 59 -9.68 -29.48 2.28
C LEU A 59 -10.97 -30.18 2.69
N LYS A 60 -11.30 -31.30 2.04
CA LYS A 60 -12.56 -32.05 2.24
C LYS A 60 -13.80 -31.21 1.93
N CYS A 61 -13.69 -30.30 0.98
CA CYS A 61 -14.78 -29.49 0.48
C CYS A 61 -14.56 -29.18 -1.00
N HIS A 62 -15.62 -28.76 -1.68
CA HIS A 62 -15.52 -28.19 -3.02
C HIS A 62 -14.90 -26.78 -2.94
N VAL A 63 -14.20 -26.37 -4.00
CA VAL A 63 -13.70 -24.99 -4.18
C VAL A 63 -14.42 -24.33 -5.34
N ASP A 64 -15.30 -23.37 -5.03
CA ASP A 64 -16.11 -22.69 -6.04
C ASP A 64 -15.34 -21.52 -6.67
N LYS A 65 -15.17 -21.53 -7.99
CA LYS A 65 -14.47 -20.45 -8.70
C LYS A 65 -15.23 -19.12 -8.57
N VAL A 66 -14.53 -18.07 -8.17
CA VAL A 66 -15.07 -16.70 -8.11
C VAL A 66 -15.00 -16.09 -9.51
N SER A 67 -16.12 -16.06 -10.22
CA SER A 67 -16.17 -15.72 -11.65
C SER A 67 -15.67 -14.31 -12.02
N TRP A 68 -15.72 -13.37 -11.08
CA TRP A 68 -15.33 -11.97 -11.28
C TRP A 68 -13.90 -11.66 -10.80
N LEU A 69 -13.18 -12.64 -10.22
CA LEU A 69 -11.79 -12.49 -9.78
C LEU A 69 -10.91 -13.65 -10.28
N PRO A 70 -9.83 -13.38 -11.04
CA PRO A 70 -8.88 -14.41 -11.45
C PRO A 70 -8.18 -15.04 -10.24
N ASP A 71 -7.98 -16.36 -10.31
CA ASP A 71 -7.33 -17.18 -9.28
C ASP A 71 -8.03 -17.25 -7.91
N PHE A 72 -9.24 -16.68 -7.76
CA PHE A 72 -9.98 -16.73 -6.49
C PHE A 72 -11.01 -17.85 -6.45
N TYR A 73 -11.11 -18.49 -5.29
CA TYR A 73 -12.03 -19.59 -5.03
C TYR A 73 -12.67 -19.41 -3.65
N ALA A 74 -13.96 -19.69 -3.56
CA ALA A 74 -14.75 -19.70 -2.34
C ALA A 74 -14.73 -21.11 -1.73
N ILE A 75 -14.62 -21.16 -0.41
CA ILE A 75 -14.75 -22.34 0.43
C ILE A 75 -15.70 -22.04 1.60
N PRO A 76 -16.32 -23.07 2.20
CA PRO A 76 -17.14 -22.87 3.40
C PRO A 76 -16.38 -22.15 4.54
N PRO A 77 -17.05 -21.28 5.31
CA PRO A 77 -16.41 -20.41 6.31
C PRO A 77 -15.61 -21.16 7.39
N GLU A 78 -16.07 -22.36 7.76
CA GLU A 78 -15.48 -23.24 8.77
C GLU A 78 -14.18 -23.93 8.32
N VAL A 79 -13.93 -24.02 7.01
CA VAL A 79 -12.80 -24.75 6.46
C VAL A 79 -11.48 -24.04 6.78
N GLN A 80 -10.55 -24.79 7.38
CA GLN A 80 -9.22 -24.32 7.73
C GLN A 80 -8.17 -24.82 6.74
N ILE A 81 -7.53 -23.88 6.03
CA ILE A 81 -6.53 -24.23 5.02
C ILE A 81 -5.15 -24.56 5.59
N ALA A 82 -4.86 -24.15 6.84
CA ALA A 82 -3.51 -24.19 7.41
C ALA A 82 -2.91 -25.61 7.48
N GLY A 83 -3.75 -26.63 7.61
CA GLY A 83 -3.35 -28.04 7.66
C GLY A 83 -3.11 -28.69 6.28
N SER A 84 -3.54 -28.06 5.19
CA SER A 84 -3.38 -28.60 3.83
C SER A 84 -1.94 -28.52 3.35
N LYS A 85 -1.50 -29.48 2.52
CA LYS A 85 -0.18 -29.42 1.87
C LYS A 85 -0.17 -28.29 0.86
N ALA A 86 -1.29 -28.04 0.18
CA ALA A 86 -1.48 -26.92 -0.73
C ALA A 86 -1.12 -25.59 -0.06
N TYR A 87 -1.63 -25.34 1.15
CA TYR A 87 -1.24 -24.16 1.91
C TYR A 87 0.22 -24.23 2.31
N GLN A 88 0.69 -25.32 2.93
CA GLN A 88 2.07 -25.41 3.46
C GLN A 88 3.15 -25.21 2.39
N GLN A 89 2.91 -25.70 1.17
CA GLN A 89 3.80 -25.60 0.01
C GLN A 89 3.67 -24.27 -0.74
N GLY A 90 2.82 -23.35 -0.28
CA GLY A 90 2.67 -22.04 -0.90
C GLY A 90 1.91 -22.08 -2.24
N LYS A 91 0.99 -23.03 -2.42
CA LYS A 91 0.13 -23.11 -3.61
C LYS A 91 -1.15 -22.26 -3.46
N ILE A 92 -1.62 -22.09 -2.22
CA ILE A 92 -2.80 -21.29 -1.88
C ILE A 92 -2.56 -20.39 -0.66
N TYR A 93 -3.28 -19.27 -0.58
CA TYR A 93 -3.38 -18.47 0.64
C TYR A 93 -4.77 -17.86 0.82
N GLY A 94 -5.13 -17.57 2.07
CA GLY A 94 -6.38 -16.90 2.39
C GLY A 94 -6.27 -15.39 2.20
N ILE A 95 -7.22 -14.82 1.46
CA ILE A 95 -7.40 -13.38 1.27
C ILE A 95 -8.87 -13.15 0.92
N ASP A 96 -9.51 -12.14 1.50
CA ASP A 96 -10.90 -11.80 1.17
C ASP A 96 -11.01 -11.34 -0.29
N ALA A 97 -12.07 -11.75 -0.99
CA ALA A 97 -12.26 -11.42 -2.41
C ALA A 97 -12.29 -9.91 -2.67
N ALA A 98 -12.92 -9.11 -1.80
CA ALA A 98 -12.91 -7.66 -1.96
C ALA A 98 -11.48 -7.08 -1.86
N SER A 99 -10.65 -7.63 -0.96
CA SER A 99 -9.24 -7.25 -0.88
C SER A 99 -8.48 -7.57 -2.18
N GLY A 100 -8.81 -8.66 -2.86
CA GLY A 100 -8.28 -8.97 -4.19
C GLY A 100 -8.73 -7.98 -5.26
N ALA A 101 -9.98 -7.53 -5.19
CA ALA A 101 -10.55 -6.53 -6.08
C ALA A 101 -9.79 -5.19 -5.99
N ALA A 102 -9.42 -4.74 -4.79
CA ALA A 102 -8.61 -3.54 -4.61
C ALA A 102 -7.24 -3.64 -5.30
N ILE A 103 -6.62 -4.82 -5.31
CA ILE A 103 -5.36 -5.07 -6.01
C ILE A 103 -5.54 -5.06 -7.53
N LEU A 104 -6.60 -5.68 -8.03
CA LEU A 104 -6.93 -5.62 -9.47
C LEU A 104 -7.28 -4.19 -9.93
N ALA A 105 -7.88 -3.38 -9.05
CA ALA A 105 -8.18 -1.98 -9.36
C ALA A 105 -6.91 -1.15 -9.61
N LEU A 106 -5.81 -1.50 -8.93
CA LEU A 106 -4.52 -0.82 -9.10
C LEU A 106 -3.92 -1.08 -10.50
N ASP A 107 -4.28 -2.20 -11.12
CA ASP A 107 -3.87 -2.58 -12.48
C ASP A 107 -2.34 -2.56 -12.63
N VAL A 108 -1.68 -3.41 -11.84
CA VAL A 108 -0.21 -3.57 -11.84
C VAL A 108 0.21 -4.35 -13.08
N GLN A 109 1.23 -3.85 -13.76
CA GLN A 109 1.81 -4.44 -14.95
C GLN A 109 3.26 -4.90 -14.70
N PRO A 110 3.75 -5.93 -15.41
CA PRO A 110 5.17 -6.28 -15.39
C PRO A 110 6.04 -5.07 -15.76
N GLY A 111 7.01 -4.76 -14.91
CA GLY A 111 7.90 -3.62 -15.07
C GLY A 111 7.58 -2.44 -14.16
N ASP A 112 6.38 -2.39 -13.58
CA ASP A 112 6.00 -1.33 -12.65
C ASP A 112 6.89 -1.31 -11.39
N HIS A 113 7.11 -0.10 -10.88
CA HIS A 113 7.59 0.14 -9.54
C HIS A 113 6.40 0.38 -8.61
N VAL A 114 6.17 -0.57 -7.72
CA VAL A 114 4.97 -0.62 -6.86
C VAL A 114 5.34 -0.33 -5.41
N LEU A 115 4.53 0.49 -4.75
CA LEU A 115 4.60 0.75 -3.31
C LEU A 115 3.33 0.26 -2.63
N ASP A 116 3.49 -0.52 -1.56
CA ASP A 116 2.45 -0.85 -0.60
C ASP A 116 2.81 -0.17 0.74
N LEU A 117 2.10 0.91 1.06
CA LEU A 117 2.45 1.81 2.17
C LEU A 117 2.02 1.27 3.55
N CYS A 118 1.16 0.24 3.56
CA CYS A 118 0.61 -0.40 4.76
C CYS A 118 0.62 -1.93 4.57
N ALA A 119 1.80 -2.48 4.31
CA ALA A 119 1.95 -3.78 3.68
C ALA A 119 1.59 -4.99 4.54
N ALA A 120 1.52 -4.85 5.88
CA ALA A 120 1.33 -6.01 6.74
C ALA A 120 -0.14 -6.38 6.95
N PRO A 121 -0.50 -7.67 6.96
CA PRO A 121 0.36 -8.86 7.15
C PRO A 121 0.91 -9.50 5.86
N GLY A 122 0.63 -8.95 4.67
CA GLY A 122 1.34 -9.31 3.44
C GLY A 122 0.55 -10.11 2.39
N ALA A 123 -0.74 -10.38 2.57
CA ALA A 123 -1.53 -11.08 1.55
C ALA A 123 -1.70 -10.23 0.27
N LYS A 124 -2.04 -8.94 0.42
CA LYS A 124 -2.09 -7.95 -0.66
C LYS A 124 -0.72 -7.78 -1.32
N LEU A 125 0.34 -7.65 -0.51
CA LEU A 125 1.72 -7.61 -0.98
C LEU A 125 2.12 -8.83 -1.81
N CYS A 126 1.74 -10.04 -1.41
CA CYS A 126 1.97 -11.26 -2.20
C CYS A 126 1.22 -11.21 -3.54
N MET A 127 -0.03 -10.76 -3.56
CA MET A 127 -0.79 -10.60 -4.79
C MET A 127 -0.16 -9.57 -5.73
N LEU A 128 0.33 -8.44 -5.22
CA LEU A 128 1.09 -7.45 -5.98
C LEU A 128 2.37 -8.06 -6.58
N ALA A 129 3.11 -8.84 -5.79
CA ALA A 129 4.32 -9.51 -6.24
C ALA A 129 4.05 -10.56 -7.34
N ASP A 130 2.95 -11.30 -7.24
CA ASP A 130 2.51 -12.24 -8.28
C ASP A 130 2.21 -11.51 -9.60
N MET A 131 1.48 -10.39 -9.55
CA MET A 131 1.13 -9.59 -10.74
C MET A 131 2.34 -8.95 -11.41
N LEU A 132 3.28 -8.47 -10.59
CA LEU A 132 4.52 -7.85 -11.06
C LEU A 132 5.41 -8.84 -11.84
N GLY A 133 5.36 -10.12 -11.47
CA GLY A 133 6.09 -11.19 -12.15
C GLY A 133 7.61 -11.03 -12.04
N SER A 134 8.30 -11.05 -13.18
CA SER A 134 9.77 -11.14 -13.25
C SER A 134 10.47 -9.81 -13.57
N THR A 135 9.77 -8.68 -13.60
CA THR A 135 10.33 -7.35 -13.92
C THR A 135 9.77 -6.26 -12.97
N GLY A 136 10.40 -5.09 -12.88
CA GLY A 136 9.99 -4.02 -11.95
C GLY A 136 10.45 -4.25 -10.50
N SER A 137 9.83 -3.55 -9.54
CA SER A 137 10.16 -3.69 -8.10
C SER A 137 8.96 -3.46 -7.19
N LEU A 138 8.97 -4.11 -6.01
CA LEU A 138 7.91 -3.97 -5.00
C LEU A 138 8.50 -3.49 -3.67
N THR A 139 7.97 -2.39 -3.15
CA THR A 139 8.35 -1.84 -1.85
C THR A 139 7.18 -1.99 -0.88
N GLY A 140 7.40 -2.69 0.23
CA GLY A 140 6.42 -2.79 1.31
C GLY A 140 6.87 -2.00 2.54
N VAL A 141 5.97 -1.20 3.10
CA VAL A 141 6.22 -0.38 4.30
C VAL A 141 5.18 -0.71 5.36
N ASP A 142 5.61 -0.84 6.62
CA ASP A 142 4.70 -0.94 7.76
C ASP A 142 5.41 -0.51 9.04
N VAL A 143 4.73 0.21 9.93
CA VAL A 143 5.29 0.66 11.21
C VAL A 143 5.51 -0.51 12.18
N ALA A 144 4.72 -1.58 12.08
CA ALA A 144 4.75 -2.72 12.96
C ALA A 144 5.73 -3.79 12.47
N LYS A 145 7.00 -3.68 12.91
CA LYS A 145 8.08 -4.64 12.60
C LYS A 145 7.71 -6.11 12.73
N HIS A 146 6.92 -6.47 13.75
CA HIS A 146 6.49 -7.85 13.97
C HIS A 146 5.47 -8.33 12.91
N ARG A 147 4.56 -7.46 12.45
CA ARG A 147 3.62 -7.76 11.36
C ARG A 147 4.37 -7.83 10.03
N LEU A 148 5.34 -6.94 9.79
CA LEU A 148 6.16 -6.96 8.58
C LEU A 148 7.04 -8.21 8.46
N ALA A 149 7.45 -8.80 9.60
CA ALA A 149 8.11 -10.10 9.62
C ALA A 149 7.20 -11.24 9.12
N ALA A 150 5.88 -11.13 9.29
CA ALA A 150 4.92 -12.05 8.67
C ALA A 150 4.89 -11.89 7.14
N CYS A 151 4.93 -10.64 6.62
CA CYS A 151 5.05 -10.39 5.18
C CYS A 151 6.27 -11.10 4.59
N ARG A 152 7.43 -10.93 5.23
CA ARG A 152 8.66 -11.62 4.82
C ARG A 152 8.49 -13.13 4.78
N THR A 153 7.81 -13.69 5.79
CA THR A 153 7.57 -15.14 5.88
C THR A 153 6.67 -15.61 4.74
N MET A 154 5.61 -14.86 4.41
CA MET A 154 4.76 -15.14 3.25
C MET A 154 5.56 -15.03 1.94
N LEU A 155 6.28 -13.93 1.70
CA LEU A 155 7.09 -13.75 0.48
C LEU A 155 8.08 -14.90 0.25
N LEU A 156 8.73 -15.39 1.31
CA LEU A 156 9.62 -16.54 1.22
C LEU A 156 8.86 -17.84 0.93
N LYS A 157 7.75 -18.08 1.64
CA LYS A 157 6.91 -19.27 1.46
C LYS A 157 6.36 -19.38 0.03
N TYR A 158 5.89 -18.27 -0.55
CA TYR A 158 5.31 -18.25 -1.90
C TYR A 158 6.37 -18.04 -3.00
N SER A 159 7.64 -17.86 -2.64
CA SER A 159 8.76 -17.56 -3.56
C SER A 159 8.54 -16.29 -4.37
N LEU A 160 8.06 -15.22 -3.71
CA LEU A 160 7.71 -13.92 -4.31
C LEU A 160 8.60 -12.77 -3.84
N GLY A 161 9.54 -13.03 -2.93
CA GLY A 161 10.33 -11.99 -2.30
C GLY A 161 11.49 -11.43 -3.14
N ASP A 162 11.76 -12.01 -4.31
CA ASP A 162 12.98 -11.77 -5.08
C ASP A 162 13.17 -10.31 -5.55
N ARG A 163 12.07 -9.62 -5.88
CA ARG A 163 12.04 -8.20 -6.27
C ARG A 163 11.49 -7.28 -5.18
N CYS A 164 11.26 -7.82 -3.99
CA CYS A 164 10.68 -7.09 -2.88
C CYS A 164 11.76 -6.43 -2.02
N ARG A 165 11.43 -5.30 -1.40
CA ARG A 165 12.15 -4.72 -0.27
C ARG A 165 11.16 -4.26 0.80
N LEU A 166 11.45 -4.55 2.06
CA LEU A 166 10.56 -4.26 3.19
C LEU A 166 11.19 -3.28 4.17
N PHE A 167 10.49 -2.20 4.45
CA PHE A 167 10.90 -1.16 5.38
C PHE A 167 9.98 -1.11 6.60
N VAL A 168 10.58 -1.09 7.79
CA VAL A 168 9.89 -0.64 8.99
C VAL A 168 10.01 0.87 9.05
N ALA A 169 8.91 1.58 8.82
CA ALA A 169 8.85 3.03 8.82
C ALA A 169 7.42 3.51 9.06
N ASP A 170 7.26 4.78 9.38
CA ASP A 170 5.98 5.46 9.37
C ASP A 170 5.58 5.77 7.91
N GLY A 171 4.45 5.21 7.47
CA GLY A 171 3.94 5.41 6.12
C GLY A 171 3.57 6.86 5.82
N THR A 172 3.28 7.70 6.82
CA THR A 172 2.93 9.11 6.64
C THR A 172 4.13 9.99 6.25
N SER A 173 5.35 9.50 6.50
CA SER A 173 6.60 10.26 6.26
C SER A 173 7.65 9.47 5.46
N PHE A 174 7.32 8.24 5.04
CA PHE A 174 8.20 7.43 4.19
C PHE A 174 8.54 8.17 2.89
N SER A 175 9.81 8.13 2.49
CA SER A 175 10.33 8.98 1.40
C SER A 175 11.39 8.30 0.52
N ILE A 176 11.43 6.97 0.52
CA ILE A 176 12.40 6.22 -0.32
C ILE A 176 11.76 5.85 -1.65
N LEU A 177 12.37 6.30 -2.75
CA LEU A 177 11.95 6.04 -4.13
C LEU A 177 12.35 4.65 -4.64
N PRO A 178 11.71 4.13 -5.70
CA PRO A 178 12.14 2.90 -6.34
C PRO A 178 13.58 2.98 -6.84
N VAL A 179 14.24 1.82 -6.90
CA VAL A 179 15.56 1.73 -7.51
C VAL A 179 15.38 1.54 -9.01
N ASN A 180 15.68 2.59 -9.77
CA ASN A 180 15.74 2.50 -11.22
C ASN A 180 17.08 1.87 -11.60
N CYS A 181 17.05 0.66 -12.18
CA CYS A 181 18.23 0.08 -12.83
C CYS A 181 18.54 0.82 -14.13
N SER A 182 18.92 2.10 -14.05
CA SER A 182 19.57 2.84 -15.14
C SER A 182 21.10 2.91 -14.95
N LEU A 183 21.65 2.10 -14.05
CA LEU A 183 23.09 1.92 -13.84
C LEU A 183 23.48 0.47 -14.17
N GLY A 184 23.27 0.11 -15.44
CA GLY A 184 23.97 -1.02 -16.03
C GLY A 184 25.39 -0.57 -16.39
N SER A 185 26.38 -1.23 -15.77
CA SER A 185 27.72 -1.48 -16.31
C SER A 185 28.12 -0.68 -17.55
N GLY A 186 28.88 0.40 -17.35
CA GLY A 186 29.51 1.13 -18.44
C GLY A 186 30.34 2.28 -17.89
N GLU A 187 31.65 2.10 -17.82
CA GLU A 187 32.56 3.23 -17.91
C GLU A 187 32.19 4.04 -19.16
N GLY A 188 31.80 5.31 -19.01
CA GLY A 188 31.60 6.19 -20.15
C GLY A 188 30.54 7.28 -19.98
N ASN A 189 31.01 8.51 -19.81
CA ASN A 189 30.38 9.78 -20.20
C ASN A 189 29.13 10.27 -19.44
N ILE A 190 29.39 11.06 -18.40
CA ILE A 190 28.51 12.11 -17.86
C ILE A 190 28.44 13.29 -18.86
N PHE A 191 28.05 13.02 -20.11
CA PHE A 191 27.87 14.05 -21.15
C PHE A 191 26.90 13.55 -22.23
N SER A 192 25.64 13.32 -21.86
CA SER A 192 24.58 13.12 -22.88
C SER A 192 23.16 13.53 -22.47
N ILE A 193 22.92 13.99 -21.24
CA ILE A 193 21.58 14.46 -20.80
C ILE A 193 21.27 15.90 -21.25
N LEU A 194 22.17 16.58 -21.99
CA LEU A 194 21.94 17.94 -22.49
C LEU A 194 21.65 18.07 -23.99
N ASN A 195 21.39 17.00 -24.73
CA ASN A 195 21.03 17.13 -26.15
C ASN A 195 19.87 16.22 -26.56
N ARG A 196 18.65 16.64 -26.21
CA ARG A 196 17.43 16.19 -26.90
C ARG A 196 16.27 17.18 -26.76
N VAL A 197 16.54 18.45 -27.02
CA VAL A 197 15.50 19.41 -27.46
C VAL A 197 16.13 20.32 -28.53
N SER A 198 15.96 19.97 -29.80
CA SER A 198 15.96 20.93 -30.91
C SER A 198 15.65 20.22 -32.23
N SER A 199 14.41 20.37 -32.68
CA SER A 199 14.09 20.38 -34.11
C SER A 199 12.75 21.08 -34.29
N LEU A 200 12.78 22.41 -34.24
CA LEU A 200 11.98 23.31 -35.09
C LEU A 200 12.73 24.66 -35.16
N PRO A 201 12.79 25.32 -36.32
CA PRO A 201 13.76 26.38 -36.58
C PRO A 201 13.21 27.75 -36.16
N VAL A 202 13.98 28.50 -35.38
CA VAL A 202 13.80 29.96 -35.25
C VAL A 202 15.09 30.61 -35.73
N ILE A 203 14.99 31.22 -36.90
CA ILE A 203 15.98 32.12 -37.48
C ILE A 203 15.83 33.47 -36.73
N LEU A 204 16.94 34.06 -36.28
CA LEU A 204 17.29 35.51 -36.29
C LEU A 204 18.54 35.78 -35.40
N PRO A 205 19.25 36.93 -35.56
CA PRO A 205 20.68 36.93 -35.89
C PRO A 205 21.65 37.16 -34.70
N VAL A 206 22.91 36.86 -35.01
CA VAL A 206 24.11 37.01 -34.18
C VAL A 206 24.51 38.48 -34.08
N GLU A 207 24.67 39.00 -32.86
CA GLU A 207 25.53 40.15 -32.60
C GLU A 207 26.45 39.93 -31.40
N HIS A 208 27.69 40.40 -31.58
CA HIS A 208 28.82 40.42 -30.67
C HIS A 208 28.58 41.31 -29.43
N MET A 209 29.05 40.90 -28.25
CA MET A 209 29.88 41.78 -27.40
C MET A 209 30.65 41.05 -26.30
N LYS A 210 31.78 41.67 -25.94
CA LYS A 210 32.91 41.15 -25.16
C LYS A 210 32.72 41.34 -23.64
N GLY A 211 33.26 40.38 -22.89
CA GLY A 211 33.98 40.46 -21.60
C GLY A 211 33.58 41.46 -20.50
N CYS A 212 33.46 40.94 -19.27
CA CYS A 212 34.00 41.57 -18.05
C CYS A 212 33.99 40.58 -16.86
N ASN A 213 35.10 40.54 -16.11
CA ASN A 213 35.22 39.94 -14.77
C ASN A 213 34.90 41.03 -13.72
N PHE A 214 34.25 40.69 -12.58
CA PHE A 214 34.71 40.94 -11.19
C PHE A 214 33.60 40.70 -10.10
N PHE A 215 33.99 39.96 -9.05
CA PHE A 215 33.69 40.00 -7.59
C PHE A 215 32.32 40.38 -6.95
N SER A 216 31.80 39.41 -6.17
CA SER A 216 31.35 39.38 -4.74
C SER A 216 30.65 40.59 -4.08
N VAL A 217 29.51 40.37 -3.37
CA VAL A 217 29.30 40.52 -1.89
C VAL A 217 27.96 39.86 -1.45
N ASP A 218 27.94 39.26 -0.27
CA ASP A 218 26.78 38.78 0.49
C ASP A 218 26.14 39.89 1.34
N ALA A 219 24.85 39.74 1.71
CA ALA A 219 24.24 40.44 2.86
C ALA A 219 22.86 39.87 3.19
N SER A 220 22.80 38.85 4.05
CA SER A 220 21.78 38.73 5.11
C SER A 220 22.10 37.52 5.97
N GLY A 221 22.81 37.77 7.07
CA GLY A 221 23.15 36.77 8.07
C GLY A 221 21.92 36.17 8.73
N CYS A 222 21.74 34.87 8.58
CA CYS A 222 21.18 34.03 9.61
C CYS A 222 22.09 32.80 9.73
N LEU A 223 22.79 32.72 10.86
CA LEU A 223 23.75 31.68 11.17
C LEU A 223 22.98 30.37 11.48
N SER A 224 22.62 29.59 10.45
CA SER A 224 22.18 28.21 10.69
C SER A 224 23.42 27.38 11.01
N ILE A 225 23.56 26.98 12.26
CA ILE A 225 24.52 25.97 12.69
C ILE A 225 24.19 24.68 11.92
N THR A 226 24.95 24.41 10.86
CA THR A 226 24.96 23.13 10.16
C THR A 226 25.61 22.10 11.08
N GLY A 227 24.82 21.56 12.00
CA GLY A 227 25.17 20.35 12.73
C GLY A 227 25.08 19.16 11.79
N SER A 228 26.05 19.01 10.88
CA SER A 228 26.24 17.75 10.16
C SER A 228 26.72 16.72 11.16
N THR A 229 25.81 15.97 11.78
CA THR A 229 26.16 14.66 12.32
C THR A 229 26.40 13.74 11.12
N GLY A 230 27.58 13.91 10.51
CA GLY A 230 28.05 13.07 9.42
C GLY A 230 28.04 11.62 9.89
N PHE A 231 27.14 10.83 9.32
CA PHE A 231 27.28 9.38 9.31
C PHE A 231 28.64 9.08 8.66
N LYS A 232 29.58 8.53 9.43
CA LYS A 232 30.75 7.85 8.85
C LYS A 232 30.25 6.55 8.22
N ASP A 233 29.62 6.64 7.04
CA ASP A 233 29.34 5.46 6.23
C ASP A 233 30.58 5.15 5.40
N ASN A 234 31.18 3.99 5.62
CA ASN A 234 32.41 3.54 4.95
C ASN A 234 32.17 3.16 3.47
N GLY A 235 31.22 3.78 2.79
CA GLY A 235 30.81 3.41 1.42
C GLY A 235 30.26 1.99 1.33
N SER A 236 29.58 1.51 2.38
CA SER A 236 29.13 0.12 2.41
C SER A 236 28.06 -0.16 1.36
N THR A 237 28.23 -1.23 0.58
CA THR A 237 27.27 -1.66 -0.43
C THR A 237 26.31 -2.73 0.11
N PHE A 238 25.17 -2.92 -0.54
CA PHE A 238 24.31 -4.07 -0.28
C PHE A 238 24.93 -5.34 -0.89
N SER A 239 25.16 -6.36 -0.07
CA SER A 239 25.49 -7.71 -0.53
C SER A 239 24.22 -8.49 -0.87
N GLU A 240 24.33 -9.70 -1.42
CA GLU A 240 23.18 -10.60 -1.47
C GLU A 240 22.61 -10.82 -0.06
N TRP A 241 21.28 -10.77 0.06
CA TRP A 241 20.61 -10.93 1.35
C TRP A 241 20.76 -12.36 1.86
N THR A 242 21.10 -12.51 3.14
CA THR A 242 21.14 -13.81 3.81
C THR A 242 20.28 -13.81 5.06
N SER A 243 19.63 -14.94 5.35
CA SER A 243 18.80 -15.11 6.55
C SER A 243 19.62 -15.16 7.85
N LYS A 244 20.94 -15.41 7.75
CA LYS A 244 21.87 -15.47 8.87
C LYS A 244 22.20 -14.05 9.35
N ARG A 245 21.51 -13.59 10.40
CA ARG A 245 21.92 -12.37 11.13
C ARG A 245 23.38 -12.51 11.59
N SER A 246 24.21 -11.53 11.26
CA SER A 246 25.58 -11.46 11.74
C SER A 246 25.61 -11.43 13.27
N TRP A 247 26.66 -11.99 13.87
CA TRP A 247 26.88 -11.96 15.32
C TRP A 247 26.81 -10.53 15.87
N LYS A 248 27.30 -9.54 15.11
CA LYS A 248 27.23 -8.11 15.46
C LYS A 248 25.78 -7.59 15.53
N ASP A 249 24.92 -7.99 14.59
CA ASP A 249 23.49 -7.61 14.58
C ASP A 249 22.73 -8.22 15.75
N ARG A 250 23.10 -9.46 16.12
CA ARG A 250 22.56 -10.13 17.31
C ARG A 250 22.94 -9.40 18.60
N GLN A 251 24.17 -8.90 18.70
CA GLN A 251 24.61 -8.10 19.84
C GLN A 251 23.93 -6.73 19.91
N LYS A 252 23.81 -6.02 18.77
CA LYS A 252 23.12 -4.71 18.71
C LYS A 252 21.64 -4.85 19.12
N SER A 253 20.98 -5.91 18.66
CA SER A 253 19.60 -6.25 19.05
C SER A 253 19.46 -6.63 20.52
N LYS A 254 20.45 -7.31 21.12
CA LYS A 254 20.48 -7.61 22.56
C LYS A 254 20.63 -6.31 23.37
N LYS A 255 21.57 -5.45 22.98
CA LYS A 255 21.83 -4.17 23.66
C LYS A 255 20.62 -3.22 23.62
N ALA A 256 19.89 -3.19 22.51
CA ALA A 256 18.64 -2.42 22.38
C ALA A 256 17.50 -2.96 23.27
N LYS A 257 17.42 -4.27 23.50
CA LYS A 257 16.43 -4.88 24.41
C LYS A 257 16.75 -4.65 25.89
N THR A 258 18.03 -4.52 26.25
CA THR A 258 18.46 -4.29 27.64
C THR A 258 18.28 -2.83 28.07
N ALA A 259 18.15 -1.89 27.13
CA ALA A 259 18.06 -0.46 27.41
C ALA A 259 16.67 0.05 27.86
N GLY A 260 15.65 -0.82 27.92
CA GLY A 260 14.25 -0.41 28.16
C GLY A 260 13.67 0.32 26.96
N SER A 261 12.46 -0.03 26.51
CA SER A 261 11.83 0.64 25.38
C SER A 261 11.48 2.08 25.77
N PRO A 262 12.01 3.12 25.12
CA PRO A 262 11.31 4.39 25.10
C PRO A 262 10.06 4.19 24.24
N HIS A 263 8.99 4.92 24.55
CA HIS A 263 7.93 5.21 23.59
C HIS A 263 8.60 5.62 22.26
N LEU A 264 8.24 4.98 21.13
CA LEU A 264 8.76 5.40 19.82
C LEU A 264 8.30 6.84 19.56
N THR A 265 9.22 7.79 19.69
CA THR A 265 9.08 9.13 19.13
C THR A 265 9.21 9.03 17.61
N SER A 266 8.34 9.75 16.90
CA SER A 266 7.99 9.63 15.48
C SER A 266 9.06 10.09 14.47
N THR A 267 10.35 9.87 14.76
CA THR A 267 11.47 10.35 13.91
C THR A 267 12.56 9.29 13.75
N SER A 268 12.19 8.02 13.61
CA SER A 268 13.18 6.96 13.31
C SER A 268 13.32 6.79 11.79
N GLU A 269 14.56 6.86 11.29
CA GLU A 269 14.90 6.57 9.89
C GLU A 269 14.33 5.19 9.45
N PRO A 270 13.88 5.04 8.19
CA PRO A 270 13.36 3.77 7.68
C PRO A 270 14.35 2.61 7.84
N GLU A 271 13.93 1.52 8.50
CA GLU A 271 14.75 0.33 8.69
C GLU A 271 14.44 -0.72 7.60
N LEU A 272 15.40 -0.97 6.70
CA LEU A 272 15.28 -2.06 5.72
C LEU A 272 15.49 -3.43 6.39
N ILE A 273 14.45 -4.26 6.46
CA ILE A 273 14.49 -5.57 7.16
C ILE A 273 14.57 -6.78 6.22
N TYR A 274 14.29 -6.59 4.93
CA TYR A 274 14.34 -7.62 3.91
C TYR A 274 14.53 -6.99 2.53
N TYR A 275 15.30 -7.66 1.68
CA TYR A 275 15.33 -7.38 0.25
C TYR A 275 15.69 -8.64 -0.52
N GLY A 276 15.04 -8.85 -1.65
CA GLY A 276 15.33 -9.96 -2.55
C GLY A 276 16.57 -9.72 -3.41
N LYS A 277 17.04 -10.78 -4.08
CA LYS A 277 18.25 -10.73 -4.90
C LYS A 277 18.12 -9.76 -6.08
N HIS A 278 16.94 -9.73 -6.71
CA HIS A 278 16.63 -8.85 -7.84
C HIS A 278 15.81 -7.62 -7.43
N SER A 279 15.88 -7.20 -6.16
CA SER A 279 15.28 -5.96 -5.66
C SER A 279 15.92 -4.67 -6.20
N GLY A 280 17.01 -4.79 -6.97
CA GLY A 280 17.82 -3.68 -7.46
C GLY A 280 18.85 -3.17 -6.45
N LEU A 281 18.89 -3.70 -5.23
CA LEU A 281 19.77 -3.18 -4.18
C LEU A 281 21.21 -3.71 -4.23
N VAL A 282 21.40 -4.98 -4.60
CA VAL A 282 22.71 -5.64 -4.54
C VAL A 282 23.75 -4.87 -5.37
N GLY A 283 24.87 -4.51 -4.76
CA GLY A 283 25.95 -3.73 -5.37
C GLY A 283 25.82 -2.22 -5.20
N LEU A 284 24.63 -1.69 -4.86
CA LEU A 284 24.45 -0.25 -4.62
C LEU A 284 24.97 0.17 -3.24
N ARG A 285 25.44 1.42 -3.14
CA ARG A 285 25.83 2.01 -1.84
C ARG A 285 24.57 2.30 -1.02
N LYS A 286 24.63 2.02 0.28
CA LYS A 286 23.49 2.21 1.17
C LYS A 286 23.05 3.66 1.27
N CYS A 287 23.99 4.60 1.31
CA CYS A 287 23.71 6.03 1.34
C CYS A 287 22.95 6.54 0.10
N ASP A 288 23.16 5.93 -1.08
CA ASP A 288 22.49 6.35 -2.32
C ASP A 288 21.02 5.90 -2.34
N VAL A 289 20.71 4.75 -1.74
CA VAL A 289 19.37 4.15 -1.72
C VAL A 289 18.52 4.68 -0.58
N LEU A 290 19.10 4.82 0.62
CA LEU A 290 18.36 5.17 1.83
C LEU A 290 18.16 6.68 1.99
N ARG A 291 18.60 7.48 1.02
CA ARG A 291 18.37 8.93 1.03
C ARG A 291 16.88 9.23 0.86
N PRO A 292 16.29 10.11 1.69
CA PRO A 292 14.97 10.68 1.42
C PRO A 292 14.97 11.37 0.06
N SER A 293 13.91 11.20 -0.73
CA SER A 293 13.75 11.96 -1.97
C SER A 293 13.26 13.37 -1.70
N ALA A 294 13.70 14.31 -2.54
CA ALA A 294 13.02 15.58 -2.70
C ALA A 294 11.68 15.39 -3.44
N ASP A 295 10.70 16.23 -3.14
CA ASP A 295 9.32 16.09 -3.64
C ASP A 295 9.25 16.11 -5.18
N ASP A 296 10.07 16.94 -5.81
CA ASP A 296 10.15 17.05 -7.27
C ASP A 296 10.73 15.78 -7.94
N GLU A 297 11.60 15.03 -7.26
CA GLU A 297 12.18 13.79 -7.80
C GLU A 297 11.09 12.71 -7.97
N ALA A 298 10.10 12.69 -7.07
CA ALA A 298 9.01 11.73 -7.13
C ALA A 298 8.12 11.91 -8.37
N LEU A 299 8.07 13.11 -8.96
CA LEU A 299 7.25 13.36 -10.15
C LEU A 299 7.71 12.56 -11.38
N THR A 300 9.02 12.31 -11.50
CA THR A 300 9.63 11.57 -12.63
C THR A 300 10.11 10.18 -12.25
N SER A 301 10.62 10.03 -11.03
CA SER A 301 11.29 8.81 -10.54
C SER A 301 10.52 8.14 -9.40
N GLY A 302 9.26 8.55 -9.18
CA GLY A 302 8.33 7.95 -8.23
C GLY A 302 7.85 6.56 -8.64
N TYR A 303 6.94 6.03 -7.83
CA TYR A 303 6.30 4.75 -8.09
C TYR A 303 5.27 4.89 -9.22
N ASP A 304 5.20 3.87 -10.07
CA ASP A 304 4.14 3.71 -11.08
C ASP A 304 2.78 3.47 -10.42
N LYS A 305 2.80 2.68 -9.34
CA LYS A 305 1.61 2.21 -8.64
C LYS A 305 1.79 2.34 -7.14
N VAL A 306 0.79 2.87 -6.45
CA VAL A 306 0.79 2.98 -4.99
C VAL A 306 -0.49 2.38 -4.42
N LEU A 307 -0.36 1.49 -3.45
CA LEU A 307 -1.45 0.98 -2.63
C LEU A 307 -1.38 1.61 -1.24
N VAL A 308 -2.50 2.18 -0.82
CA VAL A 308 -2.75 2.66 0.54
C VAL A 308 -3.94 1.87 1.10
N ASP A 309 -3.66 0.67 1.62
CA ASP A 309 -4.63 -0.11 2.40
C ASP A 309 -4.59 0.36 3.86
N ALA A 310 -5.30 1.44 4.15
CA ALA A 310 -5.09 2.22 5.36
C ALA A 310 -5.58 1.49 6.62
N GLU A 311 -4.91 1.76 7.75
CA GLU A 311 -5.45 1.40 9.06
C GLU A 311 -6.83 2.06 9.24
N CYS A 312 -7.78 1.29 9.76
CA CYS A 312 -9.16 1.73 9.96
C CYS A 312 -9.75 1.09 11.24
N THR A 313 -11.00 1.41 11.55
CA THR A 313 -11.78 0.81 12.66
C THR A 313 -12.08 -0.67 12.43
N HIS A 314 -12.02 -1.15 11.18
CA HIS A 314 -12.35 -2.53 10.77
C HIS A 314 -13.83 -2.92 10.98
N ASP A 315 -14.75 -1.95 11.03
CA ASP A 315 -16.19 -2.15 11.17
C ASP A 315 -16.83 -2.87 9.97
N GLY A 316 -16.16 -2.95 8.82
CA GLY A 316 -16.56 -3.79 7.70
C GLY A 316 -16.04 -5.23 7.77
N SER A 317 -15.07 -5.51 8.64
CA SER A 317 -14.47 -6.85 8.75
C SER A 317 -15.24 -7.70 9.76
N ILE A 318 -16.16 -8.53 9.25
CA ILE A 318 -16.92 -9.47 10.07
C ILE A 318 -16.02 -10.37 10.89
N LYS A 319 -14.93 -10.88 10.30
CA LYS A 319 -13.96 -11.71 11.03
C LYS A 319 -13.27 -10.97 12.16
N HIS A 320 -13.06 -9.65 12.03
CA HIS A 320 -12.54 -8.86 13.14
C HIS A 320 -13.59 -8.61 14.21
N ILE A 321 -14.85 -8.42 13.82
CA ILE A 321 -15.96 -8.24 14.74
C ILE A 321 -16.23 -9.50 15.56
N GLN A 322 -16.27 -10.68 14.93
CA GLN A 322 -16.36 -11.96 15.61
C GLN A 322 -15.21 -12.20 16.59
N LYS A 323 -13.98 -11.75 16.27
CA LYS A 323 -12.86 -11.85 17.23
C LYS A 323 -13.10 -11.02 18.50
N PHE A 324 -13.87 -9.94 18.44
CA PHE A 324 -14.18 -9.14 19.64
C PHE A 324 -15.15 -9.83 20.59
N GLU A 325 -15.97 -10.76 20.10
CA GLU A 325 -16.75 -11.66 20.95
C GLU A 325 -15.83 -12.47 21.89
N PHE A 326 -14.67 -12.90 21.38
CA PHE A 326 -13.66 -13.63 22.15
C PHE A 326 -12.67 -12.74 22.90
N TRP A 327 -12.31 -11.57 22.36
CA TRP A 327 -11.29 -10.66 22.93
C TRP A 327 -11.86 -9.62 23.89
N GLY A 328 -13.20 -9.52 23.98
CA GLY A 328 -13.92 -8.60 24.85
C GLY A 328 -14.27 -7.27 24.17
N TRP A 329 -15.52 -6.86 24.34
CA TRP A 329 -16.14 -5.67 23.74
C TRP A 329 -15.48 -4.33 24.14
N LYS A 330 -14.76 -4.29 25.28
CA LYS A 330 -13.93 -3.11 25.66
C LYS A 330 -12.86 -2.75 24.62
N THR A 331 -12.38 -3.73 23.84
CA THR A 331 -11.41 -3.47 22.75
C THR A 331 -12.10 -2.89 21.52
N LEU A 332 -13.37 -3.22 21.29
CA LEU A 332 -14.21 -2.63 20.25
C LEU A 332 -14.52 -1.18 20.60
N ASP A 333 -14.95 -0.91 21.83
CA ASP A 333 -15.25 0.46 22.31
C ASP A 333 -14.06 1.39 22.08
N ARG A 334 -12.86 0.97 22.51
CA ARG A 334 -11.63 1.76 22.30
C ARG A 334 -11.25 1.92 20.83
N ARG A 335 -11.61 0.99 19.94
CA ARG A 335 -11.18 1.02 18.53
C ARG A 335 -12.18 1.70 17.60
N VAL A 336 -13.47 1.65 17.93
CA VAL A 336 -14.59 2.05 17.05
C VAL A 336 -15.39 3.20 17.64
N LEU A 337 -15.47 3.33 18.97
CA LEU A 337 -16.36 4.28 19.66
C LEU A 337 -15.61 5.42 20.35
N ASP A 338 -14.28 5.44 20.30
CA ASP A 338 -13.44 6.49 20.86
C ASP A 338 -13.30 7.63 19.85
N ALA A 339 -13.90 8.79 20.15
CA ALA A 339 -13.93 9.95 19.27
C ALA A 339 -12.53 10.56 19.02
N GLU A 340 -11.70 10.70 20.06
CA GLU A 340 -10.34 11.24 19.93
C GLU A 340 -9.47 10.31 19.08
N ARG A 341 -9.61 8.99 19.28
CA ARG A 341 -8.95 8.01 18.41
C ARG A 341 -9.46 8.09 16.98
N THR A 342 -10.76 8.29 16.78
CA THR A 342 -11.36 8.37 15.44
C THR A 342 -10.83 9.58 14.69
N ASP A 343 -10.75 10.76 15.31
CA ASP A 343 -10.16 11.95 14.69
C ASP A 343 -8.68 11.74 14.33
N ASN A 344 -7.90 11.16 15.25
CA ASN A 344 -6.51 10.79 14.97
C ASN A 344 -6.38 9.77 13.84
N LEU A 345 -7.35 8.85 13.71
CA LEU A 345 -7.38 7.84 12.65
C LEU A 345 -7.73 8.45 11.29
N LEU A 346 -8.70 9.36 11.22
CA LEU A 346 -9.03 10.09 9.99
C LEU A 346 -7.84 10.93 9.52
N HIS A 347 -7.19 11.63 10.45
CA HIS A 347 -5.96 12.37 10.16
C HIS A 347 -4.84 11.45 9.65
N LEU A 348 -4.63 10.29 10.29
CA LEU A 348 -3.67 9.29 9.85
C LEU A 348 -3.98 8.79 8.43
N GLN A 349 -5.23 8.46 8.13
CA GLN A 349 -5.67 8.00 6.81
C GLN A 349 -5.40 9.04 5.72
N LEU A 350 -5.72 10.32 6.00
CA LEU A 350 -5.42 11.42 5.08
C LEU A 350 -3.91 11.57 4.87
N CYS A 351 -3.10 11.56 5.94
CA CYS A 351 -1.64 11.65 5.85
C CYS A 351 -1.02 10.49 5.06
N LEU A 352 -1.54 9.26 5.22
CA LEU A 352 -1.12 8.10 4.44
C LEU A 352 -1.46 8.25 2.96
N LEU A 353 -2.69 8.67 2.64
CA LEU A 353 -3.14 8.91 1.26
C LEU A 353 -2.30 10.01 0.59
N THR A 354 -2.11 11.13 1.29
CA THR A 354 -1.29 12.26 0.85
C THR A 354 0.16 11.83 0.58
N ASN A 355 0.80 11.11 1.50
CA ASN A 355 2.18 10.68 1.29
C ASN A 355 2.30 9.63 0.18
N GLY A 356 1.35 8.70 0.09
CA GLY A 356 1.27 7.77 -1.03
C GLY A 356 1.18 8.49 -2.38
N PHE A 357 0.34 9.51 -2.48
CA PHE A 357 0.18 10.31 -3.69
C PHE A 357 1.40 11.18 -4.01
N LYS A 358 2.09 11.69 -2.98
CA LYS A 358 3.37 12.39 -3.13
C LYS A 358 4.42 11.50 -3.80
N LEU A 359 4.54 10.24 -3.37
CA LEU A 359 5.50 9.26 -3.90
C LEU A 359 5.11 8.67 -5.27
N LEU A 360 3.89 8.91 -5.72
CA LEU A 360 3.42 8.51 -7.04
C LEU A 360 4.03 9.41 -8.12
N LYS A 361 4.49 8.82 -9.22
CA LYS A 361 4.97 9.57 -10.38
C LYS A 361 3.80 10.18 -11.16
N THR A 362 4.09 11.17 -12.00
CA THR A 362 3.10 11.73 -12.93
C THR A 362 2.60 10.65 -13.88
N GLY A 363 1.29 10.54 -14.06
CA GLY A 363 0.62 9.49 -14.83
C GLY A 363 0.50 8.15 -14.09
N GLY A 364 1.10 8.01 -12.90
CA GLY A 364 0.94 6.82 -12.06
C GLY A 364 -0.47 6.70 -11.47
N SER A 365 -0.81 5.52 -10.95
CA SER A 365 -2.09 5.26 -10.29
C SER A 365 -1.93 4.90 -8.81
N LEU A 366 -2.84 5.39 -7.98
CA LEU A 366 -2.94 5.04 -6.56
C LEU A 366 -4.29 4.42 -6.27
N VAL A 367 -4.32 3.37 -5.44
CA VAL A 367 -5.55 2.84 -4.84
C VAL A 367 -5.52 3.08 -3.34
N TYR A 368 -6.54 3.77 -2.86
CA TYR A 368 -6.88 3.88 -1.44
C TYR A 368 -7.96 2.85 -1.11
N SER A 369 -7.77 2.08 -0.05
CA SER A 369 -8.79 1.16 0.47
C SER A 369 -8.83 1.14 1.98
N THR A 370 -10.02 0.87 2.52
CA THR A 370 -10.23 0.54 3.94
C THR A 370 -11.19 -0.64 4.05
N CYS A 371 -11.12 -1.38 5.16
CA CYS A 371 -12.16 -2.35 5.53
C CYS A 371 -13.16 -1.76 6.53
N SER A 372 -13.47 -0.46 6.38
CA SER A 372 -14.51 0.27 7.11
C SER A 372 -15.72 0.51 6.21
N LEU A 373 -16.91 0.55 6.80
CA LEU A 373 -18.15 0.90 6.11
C LEU A 373 -18.54 2.35 6.35
N THR A 374 -18.07 2.96 7.44
CA THR A 374 -18.29 4.36 7.79
C THR A 374 -17.90 5.32 6.66
N VAL A 375 -18.75 6.31 6.39
CA VAL A 375 -18.52 7.36 5.39
C VAL A 375 -17.34 8.27 5.78
N ALA A 376 -17.16 8.54 7.07
CA ALA A 376 -16.09 9.38 7.60
C ALA A 376 -14.69 8.87 7.19
N GLN A 377 -14.45 7.57 7.27
CA GLN A 377 -13.16 6.95 6.90
C GLN A 377 -13.00 6.72 5.39
N ASN A 378 -14.04 6.97 4.60
CA ASN A 378 -14.08 6.64 3.19
C ASN A 378 -14.28 7.91 2.36
N GLU A 379 -15.52 8.26 2.04
CA GLU A 379 -15.80 9.38 1.16
C GLU A 379 -15.36 10.73 1.76
N ASN A 380 -15.41 10.92 3.08
CA ASN A 380 -14.92 12.18 3.66
C ASN A 380 -13.39 12.33 3.53
N VAL A 381 -12.62 11.27 3.74
CA VAL A 381 -11.16 11.27 3.47
C VAL A 381 -10.87 11.53 2.00
N VAL A 382 -11.59 10.85 1.09
CA VAL A 382 -11.43 11.05 -0.36
C VAL A 382 -11.78 12.48 -0.78
N GLN A 383 -12.87 13.03 -0.26
CA GLN A 383 -13.31 14.39 -0.57
C GLN A 383 -12.29 15.42 -0.06
N GLN A 384 -11.82 15.28 1.19
CA GLN A 384 -10.82 16.18 1.74
C GLN A 384 -9.52 16.12 0.94
N PHE A 385 -9.04 14.91 0.61
CA PHE A 385 -7.85 14.71 -0.20
C PHE A 385 -7.95 15.40 -1.58
N LEU A 386 -9.08 15.23 -2.28
CA LEU A 386 -9.30 15.85 -3.59
C LEU A 386 -9.37 17.38 -3.53
N CYS A 387 -9.88 17.96 -2.43
CA CYS A 387 -9.87 19.40 -2.21
C CYS A 387 -8.45 19.97 -2.02
N GLU A 388 -7.55 19.18 -1.42
CA GLU A 388 -6.17 19.60 -1.12
C GLU A 388 -5.18 19.29 -2.27
N HIS A 389 -5.54 18.41 -3.21
CA HIS A 389 -4.64 17.90 -4.25
C HIS A 389 -5.23 18.08 -5.65
N SER A 390 -5.04 19.26 -6.24
CA SER A 390 -5.58 19.61 -7.57
C SER A 390 -5.03 18.76 -8.73
N SER A 391 -3.87 18.11 -8.56
CA SER A 391 -3.31 17.17 -9.53
C SER A 391 -3.84 15.75 -9.37
N ALA A 392 -4.69 15.47 -8.39
CA ALA A 392 -5.33 14.16 -8.21
C ALA A 392 -6.65 14.09 -8.99
N GLU A 393 -6.81 13.06 -9.81
CA GLU A 393 -8.09 12.77 -10.47
C GLU A 393 -8.61 11.40 -10.04
N LEU A 394 -9.85 11.37 -9.53
CA LEU A 394 -10.55 10.12 -9.23
C LEU A 394 -10.91 9.39 -10.54
N GLN A 395 -10.52 8.12 -10.64
CA GLN A 395 -10.65 7.28 -11.82
C GLN A 395 -11.73 6.23 -11.67
N LYS A 396 -12.42 5.92 -12.77
CA LYS A 396 -13.28 4.73 -12.83
C LYS A 396 -12.40 3.48 -12.81
N ILE A 397 -12.86 2.44 -12.14
CA ILE A 397 -12.20 1.12 -12.17
C ILE A 397 -12.86 0.30 -13.28
N ASP A 398 -12.24 0.27 -14.46
CA ASP A 398 -12.84 -0.37 -15.65
C ASP A 398 -13.07 -1.88 -15.47
N SER A 399 -12.19 -2.55 -14.73
CA SER A 399 -12.31 -3.96 -14.39
C SER A 399 -13.52 -4.29 -13.49
N ALA A 400 -14.14 -3.28 -12.86
CA ALA A 400 -15.24 -3.49 -11.92
C ALA A 400 -16.61 -3.73 -12.57
N GLY A 401 -16.71 -3.75 -13.90
CA GLY A 401 -17.99 -3.82 -14.63
C GLY A 401 -18.88 -5.03 -14.26
N ASN A 402 -18.29 -6.15 -13.86
CA ASN A 402 -19.00 -7.36 -13.42
C ASN A 402 -18.75 -7.71 -11.94
N TRP A 403 -18.11 -6.83 -11.16
CA TRP A 403 -17.85 -7.09 -9.76
C TRP A 403 -19.14 -6.91 -8.96
N PRO A 404 -19.45 -7.79 -7.99
CA PRO A 404 -20.64 -7.69 -7.18
C PRO A 404 -20.42 -6.61 -6.10
N CYS A 405 -20.37 -5.35 -6.52
CA CYS A 405 -20.10 -4.20 -5.66
C CYS A 405 -21.12 -3.09 -5.94
N ARG A 406 -21.22 -2.15 -5.00
CA ARG A 406 -22.06 -0.95 -5.14
C ARG A 406 -21.19 0.29 -5.30
N SER A 407 -21.73 1.32 -5.93
CA SER A 407 -21.06 2.63 -5.95
C SER A 407 -21.11 3.27 -4.56
N GLY A 408 -20.05 3.97 -4.16
CA GLY A 408 -20.07 4.85 -2.99
C GLY A 408 -20.85 6.14 -3.25
N SER A 409 -20.96 7.01 -2.24
CA SER A 409 -21.66 8.29 -2.39
C SER A 409 -20.90 9.27 -3.30
N ILE A 410 -19.58 9.10 -3.43
CA ILE A 410 -18.77 9.77 -4.45
C ILE A 410 -18.71 8.87 -5.70
N PHE A 411 -19.13 9.43 -6.85
CA PHE A 411 -19.05 8.73 -8.14
C PHE A 411 -17.63 8.23 -8.43
N LYS A 412 -17.48 7.04 -9.04
CA LYS A 412 -16.22 6.29 -9.28
C LYS A 412 -15.60 5.58 -8.06
N THR A 413 -16.15 5.75 -6.86
CA THR A 413 -15.76 4.92 -5.69
C THR A 413 -16.60 3.65 -5.61
N LEU A 414 -16.02 2.57 -5.07
CA LEU A 414 -16.67 1.26 -4.94
C LEU A 414 -16.77 0.83 -3.48
N ARG A 415 -17.84 0.10 -3.17
CA ARG A 415 -18.11 -0.50 -1.87
C ARG A 415 -18.48 -1.97 -2.03
N PHE A 416 -17.88 -2.80 -1.19
CA PHE A 416 -18.21 -4.20 -0.99
C PHE A 416 -18.84 -4.35 0.38
N ASP A 417 -19.79 -5.26 0.51
CA ASP A 417 -20.47 -5.58 1.76
C ASP A 417 -21.09 -6.98 1.70
N PRO A 418 -21.33 -7.61 2.85
CA PRO A 418 -21.90 -8.95 2.96
C PRO A 418 -23.14 -9.21 2.09
N ALA A 419 -24.04 -8.24 2.03
CA ALA A 419 -25.32 -8.40 1.33
C ALA A 419 -25.15 -8.35 -0.20
N THR A 420 -24.25 -7.49 -0.68
CA THR A 420 -24.02 -7.25 -2.11
C THR A 420 -23.02 -8.21 -2.71
N SER A 421 -21.89 -8.42 -2.04
CA SER A 421 -20.70 -9.08 -2.59
C SER A 421 -20.45 -10.48 -2.03
N GLN A 422 -21.15 -10.88 -0.96
CA GLN A 422 -20.77 -12.04 -0.14
C GLN A 422 -19.29 -11.99 0.29
N THR A 423 -18.77 -10.81 0.59
CA THR A 423 -17.43 -10.60 1.11
C THR A 423 -17.48 -9.81 2.42
N SER A 424 -16.32 -9.64 3.06
CA SER A 424 -16.17 -8.59 4.07
C SER A 424 -16.40 -7.21 3.45
N GLY A 425 -16.72 -6.23 4.29
CA GLY A 425 -16.83 -4.83 3.90
C GLY A 425 -15.50 -4.26 3.43
N LEU A 426 -15.51 -3.56 2.29
CA LEU A 426 -14.34 -2.86 1.75
C LEU A 426 -14.78 -1.62 0.95
N PHE A 427 -14.04 -0.53 1.09
CA PHE A 427 -14.12 0.64 0.23
C PHE A 427 -12.88 0.73 -0.66
N VAL A 428 -13.07 1.17 -1.92
CA VAL A 428 -11.99 1.34 -2.90
C VAL A 428 -12.15 2.65 -3.67
N ALA A 429 -11.10 3.46 -3.70
CA ALA A 429 -10.98 4.65 -4.54
C ALA A 429 -9.66 4.62 -5.32
N LYS A 430 -9.73 4.83 -6.64
CA LYS A 430 -8.56 4.87 -7.53
C LYS A 430 -8.30 6.30 -8.00
N PHE A 431 -7.05 6.72 -7.94
CA PHE A 431 -6.60 8.04 -8.38
C PHE A 431 -5.51 7.92 -9.45
N THR A 432 -5.43 8.91 -10.33
CA THR A 432 -4.27 9.15 -11.19
C THR A 432 -3.67 10.51 -10.85
N LYS A 433 -2.34 10.61 -10.89
CA LYS A 433 -1.63 11.89 -10.74
C LYS A 433 -1.46 12.57 -12.09
N LEU A 434 -2.13 13.69 -12.28
CA LEU A 434 -2.06 14.50 -13.48
C LEU A 434 -0.77 15.32 -13.54
N GLN A 435 -0.38 15.71 -14.74
CA GLN A 435 0.72 16.63 -14.93
C GLN A 435 0.32 18.04 -14.48
N THR A 436 1.03 18.60 -13.52
CA THR A 436 0.85 19.99 -13.12
C THR A 436 1.38 20.90 -14.23
N LEU A 437 0.50 21.63 -14.91
CA LEU A 437 0.92 22.67 -15.86
C LEU A 437 1.55 23.82 -15.08
N ILE A 438 2.88 23.96 -15.14
CA ILE A 438 3.55 25.17 -14.69
C ILE A 438 3.24 26.26 -15.72
N ILE A 439 2.26 27.11 -15.44
CA ILE A 439 2.09 28.35 -16.18
C ILE A 439 3.23 29.27 -15.74
N SER A 440 4.36 29.23 -16.45
CA SER A 440 5.37 30.26 -16.30
C SER A 440 4.76 31.57 -16.80
N ASN A 441 4.41 32.48 -15.89
CA ASN A 441 4.10 33.87 -16.23
C ASN A 441 5.35 34.52 -16.85
N ARG A 442 5.54 34.33 -18.17
CA ARG A 442 6.41 35.19 -18.96
C ARG A 442 5.58 36.41 -19.34
N ASN A 443 5.81 37.47 -18.56
CA ASN A 443 5.51 38.88 -18.83
C ASN A 443 4.79 39.16 -20.15
N VAL A 444 3.49 39.44 -20.06
CA VAL A 444 2.84 40.35 -21.00
C VAL A 444 3.33 41.74 -20.64
N VAL A 445 4.33 42.23 -21.37
CA VAL A 445 4.61 43.67 -21.43
C VAL A 445 3.69 44.22 -22.50
N LEU A 446 2.71 45.03 -22.08
CA LEU A 446 1.84 45.82 -22.95
C LEU A 446 2.63 46.90 -23.69
#